data_AF-A0A661ZU20-F1
#
_entry.id   AF-A0A661ZU20-F1
#
_cell.length_a   1.000
_cell.length_b   1.000
_cell.length_c   1.000
_cell.angle_alpha   90.00
_cell.angle_beta   90.00
_cell.angle_gamma   90.00
#
_symmetry.space_group_name_H-M   'P 1'
#
loop_
_entity.id
_entity.type
_entity.pdbx_description
1 polymer ?
#
loop_
_entity_poly.entity_id
_entity_poly.type
_entity_poly.pdbx_seq_one_letter_code
_entity_poly.pdbx_strand_id
1 'polypeptide(L)' 'MNTGTYQISLSYSQILNLVKQLPSREKLKLSKELAKETVDKRLSKLLNSFRTEDISEDEINNEVEKVRAELYARNKKN' A
#
# COMPACT_ATOMS: atom_id res chain seq x y z
N MET A 1 29.05 9.88 -24.83
CA MET A 1 29.11 9.49 -23.40
C MET A 1 28.20 8.27 -23.25
N ASN A 2 28.76 7.07 -23.11
CA ASN A 2 28.00 5.81 -23.09
C ASN A 2 27.18 5.72 -21.79
N THR A 3 25.86 5.93 -21.88
CA THR A 3 24.91 5.63 -20.80
C THR A 3 24.58 4.14 -20.82
N GLY A 4 25.58 3.30 -20.60
CA GLY A 4 25.37 1.88 -20.34
C GLY A 4 24.73 1.74 -18.98
N THR A 5 23.52 1.19 -18.92
CA THR A 5 22.86 0.79 -17.67
C THR A 5 23.63 -0.38 -17.06
N TYR A 6 24.70 -0.06 -16.31
CA TYR A 6 25.41 -1.04 -15.51
C TYR A 6 24.46 -1.55 -14.42
N GLN A 7 23.97 -2.78 -14.56
CA GLN A 7 23.26 -3.49 -13.52
C GLN A 7 24.27 -3.90 -12.44
N ILE A 8 24.68 -2.94 -11.62
CA ILE A 8 25.58 -3.21 -10.49
C ILE A 8 24.70 -3.84 -9.40
N SER A 9 24.76 -5.16 -9.25
CA SER A 9 24.16 -5.84 -8.11
C SER A 9 24.97 -5.52 -6.85
N LEU A 10 24.70 -4.36 -6.24
CA LEU A 10 25.34 -3.96 -4.99
C LEU A 10 24.64 -4.63 -3.82
N SER A 11 25.42 -5.27 -2.96
CA SER A 11 24.96 -5.70 -1.64
C SER A 11 24.71 -4.50 -0.73
N TYR A 12 23.86 -4.69 0.28
CA TYR A 12 23.54 -3.64 1.26
C TYR A 12 24.77 -3.00 1.90
N SER A 13 25.80 -3.80 2.23
CA SER A 13 27.04 -3.30 2.82
C SER A 13 27.83 -2.40 1.85
N GLN A 14 27.81 -2.70 0.56
CA GLN A 14 28.44 -1.87 -0.47
C GLN A 14 27.70 -0.55 -0.64
N ILE A 15 26.37 -0.57 -0.65
CA ILE A 15 25.55 0.65 -0.69
C ILE A 15 25.81 1.51 0.55
N LEU A 16 25.87 0.90 1.73
CA LEU A 16 26.17 1.60 2.98
C LEU A 16 27.54 2.27 2.95
N ASN A 17 28.56 1.59 2.44
CA ASN A 17 29.90 2.14 2.32
C ASN A 17 29.95 3.32 1.34
N LEU A 18 29.24 3.24 0.21
CA LEU A 18 29.11 4.36 -0.72
C LEU A 18 28.45 5.56 -0.03
N VAL A 19 27.35 5.35 0.69
CA VAL A 19 26.65 6.42 1.41
C VAL A 19 27.53 7.04 2.51
N LYS A 20 28.38 6.24 3.16
CA LYS A 20 29.33 6.75 4.16
C LYS A 20 30.36 7.70 3.56
N GLN A 21 30.84 7.38 2.35
CA GLN A 21 31.84 8.16 1.60
C GLN A 21 31.27 9.46 1.00
N LEU A 22 29.94 9.60 0.90
CA LEU A 22 29.33 10.82 0.37
C LEU A 22 29.61 12.05 1.25
N PRO A 23 29.82 13.24 0.63
CA PRO A 23 29.90 14.51 1.34
C PRO A 23 28.65 14.79 2.18
N SER A 24 28.81 15.53 3.27
CA SER A 24 27.71 15.82 4.22
C SER A 24 26.47 16.40 3.54
N ARG A 25 26.64 17.25 2.51
CA ARG A 25 25.55 17.87 1.75
C ARG A 25 24.73 16.84 0.94
N GLU A 26 25.39 15.85 0.37
CA GLU A 26 24.74 14.80 -0.43
C GLU A 26 24.10 13.75 0.46
N LYS A 27 24.73 13.41 1.59
CA LYS A 27 24.14 12.57 2.63
C LYS A 27 22.83 13.16 3.17
N LEU A 28 22.77 14.48 3.34
CA LEU A 28 21.56 15.19 3.76
C LEU A 28 20.45 15.18 2.68
N LYS A 29 20.83 15.25 1.39
CA LYS A 29 19.85 15.10 0.30
C LYS A 29 19.28 13.69 0.25
N LEU A 30 20.15 12.69 0.36
CA LEU A 30 19.76 11.29 0.35
C LEU A 30 18.87 10.93 1.54
N SER A 31 19.17 11.44 2.74
CA SER A 31 18.34 11.19 3.92
C SER A 31 16.94 11.78 3.78
N LYS A 32 16.80 12.96 3.15
CA LYS A 32 15.50 13.57 2.85
C LYS A 32 14.69 12.75 1.85
N GLU A 33 15.33 12.26 0.79
CA GLU A 33 14.65 11.42 -0.21
C GLU A 33 14.17 10.09 0.39
N LEU A 34 15.04 9.42 1.14
CA LEU A 34 14.69 8.17 1.84
C LEU A 34 13.58 8.38 2.88
N ALA A 35 13.60 9.51 3.60
CA ALA A 35 12.54 9.86 4.53
C ALA A 35 11.21 10.08 3.81
N LYS A 36 11.20 10.78 2.67
CA LYS A 36 10.00 10.98 1.84
C LYS A 36 9.42 9.66 1.37
N GLU A 37 10.24 8.77 0.80
CA GLU A 37 9.78 7.45 0.35
C GLU A 37 9.21 6.61 1.50
N THR A 38 9.83 6.70 2.69
CA THR A 38 9.34 6.02 3.89
C THR A 38 8.00 6.58 4.35
N VAL A 39 7.83 7.90 4.32
CA VAL A 39 6.57 8.58 4.67
C VAL A 39 5.47 8.20 3.69
N ASP A 40 5.75 8.21 2.39
CA ASP A 40 4.79 7.83 1.36
C ASP A 40 4.34 6.36 1.55
N LYS A 41 5.27 5.42 1.78
CA LYS A 41 4.92 4.02 2.08
C LYS A 41 4.04 3.87 3.33
N ARG A 42 4.34 4.63 4.39
CA ARG A 42 3.55 4.62 5.63
C ARG A 42 2.15 5.18 5.39
N LEU A 43 2.05 6.28 4.64
CA LEU A 43 0.78 6.89 4.27
C LEU A 43 -0.06 5.96 3.39
N SER A 44 0.54 5.34 2.37
CA SER A 44 -0.15 4.35 1.53
C SER A 44 -0.63 3.15 2.34
N LYS A 45 0.19 2.65 3.27
CA LYS A 45 -0.21 1.57 4.17
C LYS A 45 -1.41 1.96 5.04
N LEU A 46 -1.39 3.19 5.57
CA LEU A 46 -2.48 3.72 6.38
C LEU A 46 -3.76 3.92 5.55
N LEU A 47 -3.66 4.51 4.36
CA LEU A 47 -4.79 4.69 3.44
C LEU A 47 -5.39 3.35 3.02
N ASN A 48 -4.56 2.35 2.74
CA ASN A 48 -5.03 1.01 2.42
C ASN A 48 -5.70 0.33 3.62
N SER A 49 -5.30 0.64 4.86
CA SER A 49 -6.01 0.13 6.05
C SER A 49 -7.37 0.80 6.29
N PHE A 50 -7.58 2.00 5.74
CA PHE A 50 -8.88 2.70 5.77
C PHE A 50 -9.75 2.38 4.55
N ARG A 51 -9.21 1.78 3.50
CA ARG A 51 -10.02 1.23 2.41
C ARG A 51 -10.76 0.02 2.96
N THR A 52 -12.04 0.23 3.25
CA THR A 52 -13.00 -0.86 3.43
C THR A 52 -13.14 -1.65 2.13
N GLU A 53 -13.56 -2.91 2.25
CA GLU A 53 -14.05 -3.66 1.11
C GLU A 53 -15.25 -2.90 0.52
N ASP A 54 -15.16 -2.56 -0.77
CA ASP A 54 -16.26 -1.93 -1.48
C ASP A 54 -17.39 -2.97 -1.58
N ILE A 55 -18.49 -2.73 -0.85
CA ILE A 55 -19.68 -3.58 -0.90
C ILE A 55 -20.36 -3.35 -2.26
N SER A 56 -20.55 -4.42 -3.03
CA SER A 56 -21.23 -4.36 -4.32
C SER A 56 -22.74 -4.24 -4.18
N GLU A 57 -23.41 -3.65 -5.19
CA GLU A 57 -24.88 -3.58 -5.24
C GLU A 57 -25.51 -4.99 -5.21
N ASP A 58 -24.86 -5.97 -5.83
CA ASP A 58 -25.29 -7.36 -5.81
C ASP A 58 -25.22 -7.98 -4.41
N GLU A 59 -24.18 -7.70 -3.63
CA GLU A 59 -24.08 -8.13 -2.23
C GLU A 59 -25.19 -7.52 -1.37
N ILE A 60 -25.50 -6.24 -1.57
CA ILE A 60 -26.62 -5.56 -0.89
C ILE A 60 -27.94 -6.24 -1.25
N ASN A 61 -28.19 -6.43 -2.55
CA ASN A 61 -29.44 -7.04 -3.04
C ASN A 61 -29.61 -8.46 -2.52
N ASN A 62 -28.54 -9.26 -2.50
CA ASN A 62 -28.57 -10.62 -1.98
C ASN A 62 -28.94 -10.66 -0.50
N GLU A 63 -28.37 -9.79 0.33
CA GLU A 63 -28.72 -9.74 1.75
C GLU A 63 -30.16 -9.25 1.96
N VAL A 64 -30.62 -8.27 1.18
CA VAL A 64 -32.01 -7.78 1.22
C VAL A 64 -33.00 -8.88 0.84
N GLU A 65 -32.77 -9.62 -0.25
CA GLU A 65 -33.66 -10.69 -0.68
C GLU A 65 -33.68 -11.87 0.31
N LYS A 66 -32.52 -12.19 0.91
CA LYS A 66 -32.43 -13.19 1.97
C LYS A 66 -33.28 -12.80 3.18
N VAL A 67 -33.14 -11.58 3.68
CA VAL A 67 -33.95 -11.07 4.80
C VAL A 67 -35.43 -11.05 4.44
N ARG A 68 -35.78 -10.64 3.21
CA ARG A 68 -37.16 -10.63 2.72
C ARG A 68 -37.77 -12.04 2.70
N ALA A 69 -37.02 -13.04 2.24
CA ALA A 69 -37.45 -14.44 2.24
C ALA A 69 -37.68 -14.96 3.67
N GLU A 70 -36.79 -14.65 4.61
CA GLU A 70 -36.95 -15.01 6.02
C GLU A 70 -38.21 -14.40 6.65
N LEU A 71 -38.51 -13.13 6.35
CA LEU A 71 -39.72 -12.45 6.82
C LEU A 71 -41.00 -13.10 6.26
N TYR A 72 -41.03 -13.42 4.96
CA TYR A 72 -42.17 -14.12 4.38
C TYR A 72 -42.36 -15.52 4.95
N ALA A 73 -41.28 -16.25 5.22
CA ALA A 73 -41.33 -17.58 5.83
C ALA A 73 -41.87 -17.53 7.27
N ARG A 74 -41.51 -16.48 8.04
CA ARG A 74 -42.07 -16.25 9.39
C ARG A 74 -43.55 -15.89 9.32
N ASN A 75 -43.96 -15.01 8.40
CA ASN A 75 -45.35 -14.60 8.25
C ASN A 75 -46.27 -15.71 7.73
N LYS A 76 -45.77 -16.67 6.94
CA LYS A 76 -46.54 -17.86 6.51
C LYS A 76 -46.67 -18.95 7.57
N LYS A 77 -45.88 -18.90 8.65
CA LYS A 77 -45.92 -19.85 9.76
C LYS A 77 -46.85 -19.41 10.90
N ASN A 78 -47.31 -18.16 10.88
CA ASN A 78 -48.37 -17.64 11.75
C ASN A 78 -49.72 -17.73 11.02
#